data_AF-A0A2G9MPM4-F1
#
_entry.id   AF-A0A2G9MPM4-F1
#
_cell.length_a   1.000
_cell.length_b   1.000
_cell.length_c   1.000
_cell.angle_alpha   90.00
_cell.angle_beta   90.00
_cell.angle_gamma   90.00
#
_symmetry.space_group_name_H-M   'P 1'
#
loop_
_entity.id
_entity.type
_entity.pdbx_description
1 polymer ?
#
loop_
_entity_poly.entity_id
_entity_poly.type
_entity_poly.pdbx_seq_one_letter_code
_entity_poly.pdbx_strand_id
1 'polypeptide(L)'
;MKQFLVLERTNLELSKAEALAVCKPRTKNYRQIDNLLILNNKKDLSRLALTKAVYKFLFISERKDFKKTIQKFDWQKEYKNNFRVRVHNYENEKEIADLVW
;
A
#
# COMPACT_ATOMS: atom_id res chain seq x y z
N MET A 1 6.94 10.30 2.36
CA MET A 1 7.13 8.93 1.88
C MET A 1 5.90 8.52 1.09
N LYS A 2 6.04 7.68 0.05
CA LYS A 2 4.87 7.15 -0.65
C LYS A 2 4.24 6.05 0.22
N GLN A 3 2.95 6.16 0.46
CA GLN A 3 2.18 5.25 1.31
C GLN A 3 0.95 4.79 0.56
N PHE A 4 0.41 3.63 0.95
CA PHE A 4 -0.93 3.24 0.57
C PHE A 4 -1.78 2.99 1.83
N LEU A 5 -2.97 3.57 1.82
CA LEU A 5 -3.93 3.52 2.91
C LEU A 5 -5.05 2.55 2.51
N VAL A 6 -5.39 1.64 3.40
CA VAL A 6 -6.52 0.72 3.24
C VAL A 6 -7.74 1.36 3.87
N LEU A 7 -8.60 1.95 3.04
CA LEU A 7 -9.82 2.64 3.48
C LEU A 7 -10.89 1.63 3.90
N GLU A 8 -11.74 2.05 4.83
CA GLU A 8 -12.94 1.30 5.17
C GLU A 8 -13.92 1.26 3.99
N ARG A 9 -14.52 0.09 3.76
CA ARG A 9 -15.44 -0.13 2.64
C ARG A 9 -16.87 0.35 2.92
N THR A 10 -17.26 0.40 4.21
CA THR A 10 -18.62 0.75 4.64
C THR A 10 -19.04 2.13 4.14
N ASN A 11 -18.12 3.10 4.17
CA ASN A 11 -18.31 4.41 3.58
C ASN A 11 -17.00 4.93 2.98
N LEU A 12 -16.78 4.57 1.71
CA LEU A 12 -15.53 4.86 1.01
C LEU A 12 -15.30 6.37 0.81
N GLU A 13 -16.36 7.12 0.46
CA GLU A 13 -16.27 8.56 0.24
C GLU A 13 -15.89 9.31 1.52
N LEU A 14 -16.50 8.95 2.65
CA LEU A 14 -16.15 9.53 3.95
C LEU A 14 -14.72 9.17 4.36
N SER A 15 -14.34 7.90 4.21
CA SER A 15 -12.98 7.42 4.53
C SER A 15 -11.92 8.14 3.71
N LYS A 16 -12.21 8.36 2.42
CA LYS A 16 -11.35 9.12 1.52
C LYS A 16 -11.28 10.59 1.92
N ALA A 17 -12.42 11.22 2.23
CA ALA A 17 -12.45 12.62 2.65
C ALA A 17 -11.62 12.86 3.92
N GLU A 18 -11.74 11.97 4.92
CA GLU A 18 -10.90 11.97 6.12
C GLU A 18 -9.41 11.88 5.77
N ALA A 19 -9.04 10.86 4.99
CA ALA A 19 -7.66 10.62 4.61
C ALA A 19 -7.04 11.82 3.86
N LEU A 20 -7.78 12.43 2.93
CA LEU A 20 -7.35 13.60 2.19
C LEU A 20 -7.25 14.85 3.07
N ALA A 21 -8.18 15.04 4.02
CA ALA A 21 -8.16 16.16 4.95
C ALA A 21 -6.95 16.11 5.90
N VAL A 22 -6.58 14.92 6.37
CA VAL A 22 -5.39 14.72 7.21
C VAL A 22 -4.12 14.89 6.38
N CYS A 23 -3.98 14.11 5.31
CA CYS A 23 -2.76 14.07 4.50
C CYS A 23 -2.49 15.41 3.79
N LYS A 24 -3.54 16.15 3.42
CA LYS A 24 -3.49 17.37 2.59
C LYS A 24 -2.50 17.23 1.42
N PRO A 25 -2.66 16.19 0.56
CA PRO A 25 -1.78 16.02 -0.58
C PRO A 25 -1.88 17.26 -1.49
N ARG A 26 -0.78 17.63 -2.16
CA ARG A 26 -0.83 18.64 -3.23
C ARG A 26 -1.90 18.23 -4.25
N THR A 27 -2.61 19.20 -4.82
CA THR A 27 -3.76 18.99 -5.69
C THR A 27 -3.52 17.85 -6.69
N LYS A 28 -4.38 16.82 -6.65
CA LYS A 28 -4.35 15.61 -7.51
C LYS A 28 -3.13 14.67 -7.38
N ASN A 29 -2.24 14.84 -6.40
CA ASN A 29 -1.13 13.91 -6.15
C ASN A 29 -1.54 12.69 -5.30
N TYR A 30 -2.63 12.03 -5.68
CA TYR A 30 -3.07 10.77 -5.10
C TYR A 30 -3.71 9.89 -6.18
N ARG A 31 -3.63 8.58 -6.01
CA ARG A 31 -4.26 7.59 -6.87
C ARG A 31 -5.15 6.70 -6.01
N GLN A 32 -6.39 6.50 -6.43
CA GLN A 32 -7.31 5.59 -5.79
C GLN A 32 -7.51 4.34 -6.67
N ILE A 33 -7.48 3.16 -6.05
CA ILE A 33 -7.78 1.86 -6.67
C ILE A 33 -8.66 1.10 -5.69
N ASP A 34 -9.95 0.93 -5.99
CA ASP A 34 -10.94 0.36 -5.06
C ASP A 34 -10.88 1.08 -3.69
N ASN A 35 -10.65 0.34 -2.60
CA ASN A 35 -10.49 0.88 -1.25
C ASN A 35 -9.03 1.19 -0.86
N LEU A 36 -8.14 1.31 -1.85
CA LEU A 36 -6.74 1.68 -1.64
C LEU A 36 -6.51 3.11 -2.10
N LEU A 37 -5.95 3.94 -1.20
CA LEU A 37 -5.54 5.30 -1.51
C LEU A 37 -4.01 5.41 -1.45
N ILE A 38 -3.38 5.65 -2.60
CA ILE A 38 -1.93 5.80 -2.73
C ILE A 38 -1.61 7.28 -2.82
N LEU A 39 -0.78 7.78 -1.91
CA LEU A 39 -0.37 9.18 -1.90
C LEU A 39 1.00 9.37 -1.26
N ASN A 40 1.57 10.56 -1.47
CA ASN A 40 2.75 10.99 -0.75
C ASN A 40 2.32 11.72 0.52
N ASN A 41 2.71 11.18 1.67
CA ASN A 41 2.43 11.79 2.96
C ASN A 41 3.69 11.87 3.83
N LYS A 42 3.73 12.88 4.70
CA LYS A 42 4.77 13.11 5.72
C LYS A 42 4.17 13.32 7.12
N LYS A 43 2.85 13.35 7.24
CA LYS A 43 2.13 13.61 8.48
C LYS A 43 1.86 12.32 9.23
N ASP A 44 1.62 12.46 10.52
CA ASP A 44 1.10 11.38 11.33
C ASP A 44 -0.31 10.99 10.89
N LEU A 45 -0.52 9.68 10.73
CA LEU A 45 -1.76 9.05 10.28
C LEU A 45 -2.48 8.32 11.42
N SER A 46 -1.98 8.40 12.65
CA SER A 46 -2.61 7.85 13.86
C SER A 46 -4.05 8.35 14.08
N ARG A 47 -4.39 9.51 13.51
CA ARG A 47 -5.70 10.17 13.65
C ARG A 47 -6.77 9.66 12.68
N LEU A 48 -6.44 8.75 11.76
CA LEU A 48 -7.41 8.21 10.82
C LEU A 48 -8.28 7.16 11.51
N ALA A 49 -9.59 7.43 11.62
CA ALA A 49 -10.53 6.49 12.21
C ALA A 49 -11.09 5.51 11.16
N LEU A 50 -11.21 5.95 9.91
CA LEU A 50 -11.82 5.18 8.81
C LEU A 50 -10.79 4.55 7.86
N THR A 51 -9.56 4.41 8.34
CA THR A 51 -8.47 3.74 7.63
C THR A 51 -8.03 2.51 8.42
N LYS A 52 -8.23 1.33 7.85
CA LYS A 52 -7.94 0.05 8.51
C LYS A 52 -6.45 -0.19 8.71
N ALA A 53 -5.63 0.26 7.75
CA ALA A 53 -4.20 0.07 7.80
C ALA A 53 -3.47 1.08 6.91
N VAL A 54 -2.24 1.40 7.29
CA VAL A 54 -1.33 2.26 6.53
C VAL A 54 -0.05 1.48 6.27
N TYR A 55 0.35 1.43 5.01
CA TYR A 55 1.54 0.71 4.59
C TYR A 55 2.48 1.61 3.79
N LYS A 56 3.78 1.29 3.84
CA LYS A 56 4.75 1.85 2.92
C LYS A 56 4.48 1.30 1.51
N PHE A 57 4.42 2.20 0.53
CA PHE A 57 4.31 1.79 -0.86
C PHE A 57 5.70 1.48 -1.41
N LEU A 58 5.90 0.25 -1.90
CA LEU A 58 7.18 -0.17 -2.48
C LEU A 58 7.18 -0.03 -4.01
N PHE A 59 6.24 -0.67 -4.70
CA PHE A 59 6.13 -0.62 -6.16
C PHE A 59 4.71 -0.96 -6.63
N ILE A 60 4.45 -0.72 -7.93
CA ILE A 60 3.27 -1.19 -8.66
C ILE A 60 3.74 -1.90 -9.92
N SER A 61 3.07 -2.99 -10.29
CA SER A 61 3.38 -3.75 -11.49
C SER A 61 2.08 -4.24 -12.13
N GLU A 62 2.13 -4.51 -13.43
CA GLU A 62 1.07 -5.25 -14.11
C GLU A 62 1.14 -6.73 -13.72
N ARG A 63 0.01 -7.43 -13.74
CA ARG A 63 -0.05 -8.84 -13.33
C ARG A 63 0.92 -9.74 -14.12
N LYS A 64 1.12 -9.45 -15.42
CA LYS A 64 2.02 -10.20 -16.31
C LYS A 64 3.50 -10.06 -15.94
N ASP A 65 3.89 -8.92 -15.38
CA ASP A 65 5.28 -8.58 -15.05
C ASP A 65 5.58 -8.70 -13.56
N PHE A 66 4.55 -8.92 -12.73
CA PHE A 66 4.64 -8.95 -11.27
C PHE A 66 5.77 -9.83 -10.74
N LYS A 67 5.90 -11.08 -11.23
CA LYS A 67 6.96 -12.01 -10.80
C LYS A 67 8.36 -11.47 -11.09
N LYS A 68 8.54 -10.82 -12.24
CA LYS A 68 9.84 -10.20 -12.59
C LYS A 68 10.10 -8.96 -11.74
N THR A 69 9.07 -8.16 -11.47
CA THR A 69 9.21 -6.93 -10.67
C THR A 69 9.54 -7.24 -9.22
N ILE A 70 8.84 -8.21 -8.61
CA ILE A 70 9.03 -8.59 -7.20
C ILE A 70 10.42 -9.18 -6.95
N GLN A 71 10.93 -10.03 -7.85
CA GLN A 71 12.28 -10.61 -7.72
C GLN A 71 13.40 -9.59 -7.91
N LYS A 72 13.19 -8.59 -8.79
CA LYS A 72 14.18 -7.53 -9.04
C LYS A 72 14.19 -6.45 -7.97
N PHE A 73 13.22 -6.45 -7.06
CA PHE A 73 13.13 -5.45 -6.01
C PHE A 73 14.23 -5.70 -4.97
N ASP A 74 14.89 -4.62 -4.53
CA ASP A 74 15.92 -4.70 -3.50
C ASP A 74 15.29 -4.82 -2.11
N TRP A 75 14.94 -6.05 -1.73
CA TRP A 75 14.33 -6.36 -0.44
C TRP A 75 15.26 -6.09 0.74
N GLN A 76 16.57 -6.32 0.58
CA GLN A 76 17.56 -6.16 1.65
C GLN A 76 17.71 -4.70 2.09
N LYS A 77 17.47 -3.75 1.18
CA LYS A 77 17.40 -2.33 1.52
C LYS A 77 16.20 -1.98 2.40
N GLU A 78 15.08 -2.66 2.21
CA GLU A 78 13.81 -2.35 2.87
C GLU A 78 13.56 -3.19 4.12
N TYR A 79 14.08 -4.41 4.16
CA TYR A 79 13.86 -5.36 5.24
C TYR A 79 15.12 -6.22 5.48
N LYS A 80 15.59 -6.26 6.73
CA LYS A 80 16.84 -6.93 7.11
C LYS A 80 16.65 -8.19 7.98
N ASN A 81 15.42 -8.45 8.41
CA ASN A 81 15.10 -9.50 9.38
C ASN A 81 14.18 -10.57 8.75
N ASN A 82 13.69 -11.50 9.57
CA ASN A 82 12.68 -12.48 9.15
C ASN A 82 11.36 -11.77 8.78
N PHE A 83 10.86 -12.00 7.58
CA PHE A 83 9.60 -11.43 7.11
C PHE A 83 8.52 -12.51 6.95
N ARG A 84 7.27 -12.06 6.86
CA ARG A 84 6.14 -12.88 6.42
C ARG A 84 5.46 -12.15 5.28
N VAL A 85 5.17 -12.87 4.19
CA VAL A 85 4.33 -12.37 3.11
C VAL A 85 2.87 -12.60 3.46
N ARG A 86 2.05 -11.57 3.25
CA ARG A 86 0.59 -11.69 3.24
C ARG A 86 0.07 -11.16 1.91
N VAL A 87 -0.80 -11.92 1.29
CA VAL A 87 -1.34 -11.59 -0.03
C VAL A 87 -2.85 -11.39 0.09
N HIS A 88 -3.33 -10.28 -0.48
CA HIS A 88 -4.76 -9.98 -0.56
C HIS A 88 -5.21 -10.11 -2.02
N ASN A 89 -6.28 -10.88 -2.25
CA ASN A 89 -6.90 -11.06 -3.58
C ASN A 89 -5.95 -11.60 -4.67
N TYR A 90 -4.94 -12.39 -4.29
CA TYR A 90 -4.09 -13.11 -5.24
C TYR A 90 -3.78 -14.50 -4.69
N GLU A 91 -3.69 -15.46 -5.59
CA GLU A 91 -3.59 -16.87 -5.25
C GLU A 91 -2.15 -17.23 -4.89
N ASN A 92 -1.98 -18.05 -3.85
CA ASN A 92 -0.73 -18.68 -3.42
C ASN A 92 0.32 -17.75 -2.75
N GLU A 93 0.12 -17.45 -1.46
CA GLU A 93 1.09 -16.71 -0.62
C GLU A 93 2.48 -17.34 -0.60
N LYS A 94 2.55 -18.68 -0.64
CA LYS A 94 3.81 -19.44 -0.60
C LYS A 94 4.68 -19.12 -1.81
N GLU A 95 4.08 -19.13 -3.00
CA GLU A 95 4.81 -18.77 -4.22
C GLU A 95 5.37 -17.36 -4.15
N ILE A 96 4.63 -16.39 -3.59
CA ILE A 96 5.12 -15.02 -3.45
C ILE A 96 6.25 -14.92 -2.42
N ALA A 97 6.16 -15.69 -1.33
CA ALA A 97 7.23 -15.75 -0.34
C ALA A 97 8.55 -16.23 -0.96
N ASP A 98 8.50 -17.23 -1.83
CA ASP A 98 9.68 -17.76 -2.54
C ASP A 98 10.29 -16.76 -3.55
N LEU A 99 9.59 -15.67 -3.90
CA LEU A 99 10.09 -14.64 -4.83
C LEU A 99 10.71 -13.43 -4.12
N VAL A 100 10.44 -13.25 -2.82
CA VAL A 100 10.87 -12.11 -2.01
C VAL A 100 12.24 -12.35 -1.37
N TRP A 101 12.73 -13.60 -1.42
CA TRP A 101 14.05 -14.00 -0.93
C TRP A 101 14.58 -15.25 -1.61
#